data_AF-A0A059BHU3-F1
#
_entry.id   AF-A0A059BHU3-F1
#
_cell.length_a   1.000
_cell.length_b   1.000
_cell.length_c   1.000
_cell.angle_alpha   90.00
_cell.angle_beta   90.00
_cell.angle_gamma   90.00
#
_symmetry.space_group_name_H-M   'P 1'
#
loop_
_entity.id
_entity.type
_entity.pdbx_description
1 polymer ?
#
loop_
_entity_poly.entity_id
_entity_poly.type
_entity_poly.pdbx_seq_one_letter_code
_entity_poly.pdbx_strand_id
1 'polypeptide(L)'
;MEARYFASLVPLVNCFRLVVNGLSLAADKGLVKSVTREGSPQELLRGPLYYVLILILCAIVYWRESPTGVISLAMMCGGDGIADIIGRRFGSQKLPYNHKKSWAGSISMFVCGFLISIGMLCYFSSLGYFQLDWTMTLQRVALVSLVATVVESLPITEVLDDNISVPLSSMLMAFWSFGY
;
A
#
# COMPACT_ATOMS: atom_id res chain seq x y z
N MET A 1 -0.02 23.56 -7.13
CA MET A 1 1.18 23.02 -6.42
C MET A 1 1.02 23.05 -4.91
N GLU A 2 0.51 24.12 -4.31
CA GLU A 2 0.38 24.26 -2.84
C GLU A 2 -0.44 23.16 -2.15
N ALA A 3 -1.53 22.68 -2.77
CA ALA A 3 -2.39 21.64 -2.19
C ALA A 3 -1.66 20.30 -1.93
N ARG A 4 -0.64 19.96 -2.74
CA ARG A 4 0.13 18.70 -2.59
C ARG A 4 0.93 18.72 -1.28
N TYR A 5 1.61 19.84 -1.04
CA TYR A 5 2.41 20.06 0.17
C TYR A 5 1.53 20.20 1.40
N PHE A 6 0.40 20.88 1.28
CA PHE A 6 -0.53 21.01 2.40
C PHE A 6 -1.07 19.65 2.85
N ALA A 7 -1.46 18.79 1.92
CA ALA A 7 -1.96 17.46 2.27
C ALA A 7 -0.87 16.50 2.74
N SER A 8 0.38 16.67 2.29
CA SER A 8 1.50 15.86 2.79
C SER A 8 1.92 16.25 4.21
N LEU A 9 1.50 17.41 4.74
CA LEU A 9 1.76 17.79 6.14
C LEU A 9 1.23 16.77 7.13
N VAL A 10 0.02 16.25 6.92
CA VAL A 10 -0.58 15.27 7.83
C VAL A 10 0.26 13.99 7.94
N PRO A 11 0.58 13.29 6.83
CA PRO A 11 1.47 12.13 6.90
C PRO A 11 2.90 12.50 7.30
N LEU A 12 3.41 13.70 7.00
CA LEU A 12 4.72 14.16 7.48
C LEU A 12 4.77 14.30 9.01
N VAL A 13 3.74 14.90 9.61
CA VAL A 13 3.62 14.99 11.07
C VAL A 13 3.52 13.59 11.69
N ASN A 14 2.76 12.68 11.06
CA ASN A 14 2.68 11.29 11.51
C ASN A 14 4.03 10.56 11.40
N CYS A 15 4.76 10.78 10.30
CA CYS A 15 6.11 10.25 10.09
C CYS A 15 7.05 10.71 11.22
N PHE A 16 7.08 12.02 11.50
CA PHE A 16 7.86 12.57 12.59
C PHE A 16 7.47 11.96 13.95
N ARG A 17 6.17 11.82 14.21
CA ARG A 17 5.65 11.18 15.44
C ARG A 17 6.14 9.73 15.57
N LEU A 18 6.10 8.94 14.50
CA LEU A 18 6.58 7.56 14.49
C LEU A 18 8.10 7.47 14.70
N VAL A 19 8.89 8.35 14.08
CA VAL A 19 10.35 8.39 14.24
C VAL A 19 10.74 8.74 15.68
N VAL A 20 10.16 9.81 16.24
CA VAL A 20 10.49 10.26 17.61
C VAL A 20 10.13 9.19 18.65
N ASN A 21 8.95 8.58 18.55
CA ASN A 21 8.55 7.53 19.48
C ASN A 21 9.29 6.21 19.21
N GLY A 22 9.59 5.89 17.96
CA GLY A 22 10.30 4.66 17.59
C GLY A 22 11.77 4.65 18.02
N LEU A 23 12.42 5.81 17.98
CA LEU A 23 13.75 6.03 18.56
C LEU A 23 13.73 6.18 20.09
N SER A 24 12.55 6.03 20.72
CA SER A 24 12.34 6.20 22.16
C SER A 24 12.76 7.58 22.70
N LEU A 25 12.77 8.60 21.83
CA LEU A 25 13.05 10.00 22.21
C LEU A 25 11.87 10.63 22.94
N ALA A 26 10.65 10.14 22.70
CA ALA A 26 9.46 10.46 23.46
C ALA A 26 8.77 9.18 23.94
N ALA A 27 8.16 9.23 25.13
CA ALA A 27 7.54 8.08 25.78
C ALA A 27 6.01 8.07 25.59
N ASP A 28 5.51 8.16 24.35
CA ASP A 28 4.08 7.96 24.07
C ASP A 28 3.72 6.46 24.14
N LYS A 29 3.50 5.97 25.36
CA LYS A 29 3.09 4.58 25.63
C LYS A 29 1.76 4.22 24.97
N GLY A 30 0.88 5.21 24.76
CA GLY A 30 -0.40 5.00 24.09
C GLY A 30 -0.21 4.65 22.62
N LEU A 31 0.62 5.42 21.92
CA LEU A 31 0.97 5.16 20.52
C LEU A 31 1.62 3.80 20.36
N VAL A 32 2.68 3.51 21.13
CA VAL A 32 3.42 2.24 21.04
C VAL A 32 2.45 1.06 21.23
N LYS A 33 1.60 1.11 22.26
CA LYS A 33 0.63 0.03 22.52
C LYS A 33 -0.40 -0.15 21.40
N SER A 34 -0.78 0.92 20.71
CA SER A 34 -1.82 0.87 19.67
C SER A 34 -1.31 0.39 18.30
N VAL A 35 -0.04 0.66 17.98
CA VAL A 35 0.52 0.43 16.64
C VAL A 35 1.46 -0.77 16.59
N THR A 36 2.05 -1.17 17.72
CA THR A 36 3.03 -2.27 17.78
C THR A 36 2.37 -3.56 18.27
N ARG A 37 2.92 -4.70 17.87
CA ARG A 37 2.41 -6.04 18.21
C ARG A 37 3.10 -6.60 19.45
N GLU A 38 4.41 -6.37 19.58
CA GLU A 38 5.20 -6.85 20.73
C GLU A 38 5.41 -5.77 21.79
N GLY A 39 4.86 -4.57 21.57
CA GLY A 39 5.03 -3.43 22.48
C GLY A 39 6.38 -2.75 22.36
N SER A 40 7.20 -3.11 21.36
CA SER A 40 8.53 -2.55 21.18
C SER A 40 8.47 -1.25 20.36
N PRO A 41 9.04 -0.13 20.83
CA PRO A 41 9.02 1.13 20.07
C PRO A 41 9.66 1.00 18.68
N GLN A 42 10.65 0.13 18.53
CA GLN A 42 11.38 -0.07 17.27
C GLN A 42 10.49 -0.63 16.14
N GLU A 43 9.40 -1.33 16.45
CA GLU A 43 8.41 -1.76 15.44
C GLU A 43 7.76 -0.58 14.71
N LEU A 44 7.66 0.60 15.37
CA LEU A 44 7.14 1.82 14.73
C LEU A 44 8.00 2.25 13.53
N LEU A 45 9.30 1.92 13.54
CA LEU A 45 10.25 2.28 12.48
C LEU A 45 10.26 1.29 11.30
N ARG A 46 9.43 0.23 11.36
CA ARG A 46 9.31 -0.78 10.29
C ARG A 46 8.03 -0.52 9.48
N GLY A 47 7.13 -1.50 9.36
CA GLY A 47 5.88 -1.42 8.61
C GLY A 47 5.14 -0.08 8.72
N PRO A 48 4.85 0.45 9.94
CA PRO A 48 4.16 1.73 10.11
C PRO A 48 4.89 2.92 9.47
N LEU A 49 6.21 3.02 9.64
CA LEU A 49 6.99 4.10 9.05
C LEU A 49 7.03 3.97 7.53
N TYR A 50 7.28 2.76 7.01
CA TYR A 50 7.33 2.50 5.57
C TYR A 50 6.01 2.85 4.89
N TYR A 51 4.89 2.47 5.49
CA TYR A 51 3.56 2.81 5.01
C TYR A 51 3.37 4.34 4.89
N VAL A 52 3.80 5.11 5.90
CA VAL A 52 3.71 6.57 5.88
C VAL A 52 4.65 7.19 4.86
N LEU A 53 5.85 6.64 4.66
CA LEU A 53 6.79 7.10 3.65
C LEU A 53 6.24 6.93 2.23
N ILE A 54 5.62 5.78 1.94
CA ILE A 54 4.94 5.55 0.67
C ILE A 54 3.78 6.54 0.47
N LEU A 55 2.98 6.81 1.52
CA LEU A 55 1.92 7.81 1.46
C LEU A 55 2.45 9.21 1.11
N ILE A 56 3.55 9.63 1.74
CA ILE A 56 4.20 10.91 1.45
C ILE A 56 4.72 10.95 0.01
N LEU A 57 5.37 9.88 -0.44
CA LEU A 57 5.91 9.78 -1.79
C LEU A 57 4.78 9.87 -2.83
N CYS A 58 3.70 9.11 -2.66
CA CYS A 58 2.53 9.17 -3.53
C CYS A 58 1.90 10.57 -3.52
N ALA A 59 1.78 11.22 -2.36
CA ALA A 59 1.21 12.56 -2.25
C ALA A 59 2.07 13.62 -2.97
N ILE A 60 3.39 13.58 -2.81
CA ILE A 60 4.28 14.59 -3.39
C ILE A 60 4.46 14.38 -4.90
N VAL A 61 4.77 13.14 -5.31
CA VAL A 61 5.19 12.81 -6.68
C VAL A 61 3.99 12.62 -7.61
N TYR A 62 3.05 11.76 -7.22
CA TYR A 62 1.98 11.31 -8.11
C TYR A 62 0.67 12.09 -7.91
N TRP A 63 0.40 12.61 -6.72
CA TRP A 63 -0.78 13.40 -6.36
C TRP A 63 -2.10 12.88 -6.95
N ARG A 64 -3.15 13.70 -6.97
CA ARG A 64 -4.47 13.32 -7.53
C ARG A 64 -4.52 13.26 -9.06
N GLU A 65 -3.47 13.72 -9.73
CA GLU A 65 -3.41 13.85 -11.19
C GLU A 65 -2.69 12.67 -11.86
N SER A 66 -2.22 11.68 -11.09
CA SER A 66 -1.63 10.46 -11.63
C SER A 66 -2.38 9.20 -11.18
N PRO A 67 -2.89 8.39 -12.12
CA PRO A 67 -3.44 7.06 -11.83
C PRO A 67 -2.46 6.16 -11.08
N THR A 68 -1.15 6.30 -11.34
CA THR A 68 -0.08 5.52 -10.70
C THR A 68 -0.10 5.63 -9.18
N GLY A 69 -0.22 6.85 -8.65
CA GLY A 69 -0.27 7.07 -7.20
C GLY A 69 -1.54 6.48 -6.58
N VAL A 70 -2.68 6.66 -7.26
CA VAL A 70 -3.98 6.14 -6.81
C VAL A 70 -3.98 4.62 -6.73
N ILE A 71 -3.51 3.94 -7.78
CA ILE A 71 -3.43 2.47 -7.83
C ILE A 71 -2.46 1.96 -6.76
N SER A 72 -1.28 2.57 -6.63
CA SER A 72 -0.27 2.13 -5.65
C SER A 72 -0.79 2.21 -4.22
N LEU A 73 -1.49 3.30 -3.87
CA LEU A 73 -2.12 3.45 -2.57
C LEU A 73 -3.29 2.49 -2.38
N ALA A 74 -4.13 2.26 -3.40
CA ALA A 74 -5.22 1.30 -3.33
C ALA A 74 -4.71 -0.14 -3.09
N MET A 75 -3.61 -0.53 -3.76
CA MET A 75 -2.99 -1.85 -3.57
C MET A 75 -2.40 -2.01 -2.17
N MET A 76 -1.69 -1.01 -1.65
CA MET A 76 -1.09 -1.05 -0.30
C MET A 76 -2.15 -0.95 0.80
N CYS A 77 -3.06 0.02 0.73
CA CYS A 77 -4.00 0.29 1.83
C CYS A 77 -5.18 -0.68 1.80
N GLY A 78 -5.73 -0.92 0.61
CA GLY A 78 -6.90 -1.74 0.41
C GLY A 78 -6.54 -3.19 0.18
N GLY A 79 -5.76 -3.46 -0.87
CA GLY A 79 -5.37 -4.82 -1.25
C GLY A 79 -4.67 -5.57 -0.13
N ASP A 80 -3.48 -5.10 0.27
CA ASP A 80 -2.61 -5.78 1.23
C ASP A 80 -3.27 -5.84 2.62
N GLY A 81 -3.87 -4.73 3.06
CA GLY A 81 -4.62 -4.67 4.33
C GLY A 81 -5.75 -5.70 4.41
N ILE A 82 -6.58 -5.84 3.38
CA ILE A 82 -7.68 -6.82 3.37
C ILE A 82 -7.12 -8.24 3.19
N ALA A 83 -6.07 -8.42 2.39
CA ALA A 83 -5.41 -9.70 2.19
C ALA A 83 -4.83 -10.28 3.48
N ASP A 84 -4.20 -9.46 4.33
CA ASP A 84 -3.69 -9.89 5.64
C ASP A 84 -4.83 -10.33 6.57
N ILE A 85 -5.95 -9.59 6.59
CA ILE A 85 -7.14 -9.95 7.38
C ILE A 85 -7.74 -11.29 6.90
N ILE A 86 -7.97 -11.42 5.59
CA ILE A 86 -8.58 -12.62 5.00
C ILE A 86 -7.62 -13.81 5.10
N GLY A 87 -6.33 -13.61 4.85
CA GLY A 87 -5.31 -14.64 4.96
C GLY A 87 -5.15 -15.19 6.37
N ARG A 88 -5.29 -14.34 7.40
CA ARG A 88 -5.28 -14.80 8.80
C ARG A 88 -6.56 -15.52 9.21
N ARG A 89 -7.72 -15.06 8.75
CA ARG A 89 -9.02 -15.61 9.15
C ARG A 89 -9.41 -16.88 8.38
N PHE A 90 -9.11 -16.93 7.09
CA PHE A 90 -9.59 -17.99 6.16
C PHE A 90 -8.46 -18.70 5.41
N GLY A 91 -7.20 -18.29 5.59
CA GLY A 91 -6.04 -18.83 4.87
C GLY A 91 -5.52 -20.17 5.40
N SER A 92 -6.37 -21.20 5.37
CA SER A 92 -6.04 -22.57 5.79
C SER A 92 -5.03 -23.22 4.84
N GLN A 93 -5.18 -23.00 3.53
CA GLN A 93 -4.25 -23.49 2.52
C GLN A 93 -3.11 -22.50 2.30
N LYS A 94 -1.90 -22.90 2.70
CA LYS A 94 -0.68 -22.10 2.53
C LYS A 94 -0.10 -22.25 1.12
N LEU A 95 0.68 -21.26 0.70
CA LEU A 95 1.38 -21.33 -0.58
C LEU A 95 2.54 -22.34 -0.47
N PRO A 96 2.82 -23.12 -1.54
CA PRO A 96 3.83 -24.17 -1.51
C PRO A 96 5.25 -23.64 -1.33
N TYR A 97 5.51 -22.38 -1.73
CA TYR A 97 6.80 -21.71 -1.62
C TYR A 97 6.87 -20.67 -0.48
N ASN A 98 5.74 -20.37 0.18
CA ASN A 98 5.69 -19.41 1.28
C ASN A 98 4.61 -19.80 2.31
N HIS A 99 5.03 -20.46 3.38
CA HIS A 99 4.11 -20.94 4.42
C HIS A 99 3.50 -19.82 5.29
N LYS A 100 4.05 -18.60 5.26
CA LYS A 100 3.49 -17.44 5.98
C LYS A 100 2.26 -16.88 5.27
N LYS A 101 2.20 -17.05 3.95
CA LYS A 101 1.13 -16.55 3.08
C LYS A 101 0.17 -17.67 2.67
N SER A 102 -1.01 -17.30 2.20
CA SER A 102 -2.10 -18.26 1.90
C SER A 102 -2.76 -17.95 0.58
N TRP A 103 -3.30 -18.99 -0.06
CA TRP A 103 -4.06 -18.83 -1.30
C TRP A 103 -5.24 -17.87 -1.13
N ALA A 104 -5.95 -17.95 0.01
CA ALA A 104 -7.07 -17.04 0.32
C ALA A 104 -6.61 -15.57 0.42
N GLY A 105 -5.46 -15.34 1.07
CA GLY A 105 -4.85 -14.01 1.17
C GLY A 105 -4.46 -13.46 -0.21
N SER A 106 -3.75 -14.22 -1.02
CA SER A 106 -3.31 -13.75 -2.34
C SER A 106 -4.48 -13.57 -3.34
N ILE A 107 -5.51 -14.42 -3.31
CA ILE A 107 -6.75 -14.20 -4.08
C ILE A 107 -7.43 -12.91 -3.61
N SER A 108 -7.50 -12.68 -2.30
CA SER A 108 -8.05 -11.45 -1.73
C SER A 108 -7.25 -10.22 -2.15
N MET A 109 -5.91 -10.30 -2.14
CA MET A 109 -5.02 -9.24 -2.58
C MET A 109 -5.33 -8.82 -4.01
N PHE A 110 -5.42 -9.80 -4.92
CA PHE A 110 -5.73 -9.56 -6.32
C PHE A 110 -7.12 -8.93 -6.49
N VAL A 111 -8.16 -9.55 -5.93
CA VAL A 111 -9.56 -9.13 -6.16
C VAL A 111 -9.85 -7.79 -5.47
N CYS A 112 -9.50 -7.65 -4.19
CA CYS A 112 -9.78 -6.42 -3.45
C CYS A 112 -8.91 -5.27 -3.95
N GLY A 113 -7.62 -5.53 -4.22
CA GLY A 113 -6.71 -4.55 -4.81
C GLY A 113 -7.21 -4.04 -6.16
N PHE A 114 -7.65 -4.94 -7.04
CA PHE A 114 -8.23 -4.60 -8.33
C PHE A 114 -9.50 -3.76 -8.18
N LEU A 115 -10.48 -4.23 -7.39
CA LEU A 115 -11.77 -3.56 -7.22
C LEU A 115 -11.63 -2.18 -6.58
N ILE A 116 -10.81 -2.05 -5.54
CA ILE A 116 -10.57 -0.76 -4.88
C ILE A 116 -9.83 0.19 -5.82
N SER A 117 -8.84 -0.30 -6.57
CA SER A 117 -8.11 0.52 -7.56
C SER A 117 -9.06 1.06 -8.63
N ILE A 118 -9.91 0.21 -9.20
CA ILE A 118 -10.92 0.63 -10.18
C ILE A 118 -11.91 1.61 -9.57
N GLY A 119 -12.44 1.32 -8.37
CA GLY A 119 -13.37 2.21 -7.68
C GLY A 119 -12.77 3.60 -7.43
N MET A 120 -11.50 3.67 -7.03
CA MET A 120 -10.78 4.92 -6.84
C MET A 120 -10.54 5.66 -8.17
N LEU A 121 -10.15 4.96 -9.23
CA LEU A 121 -10.00 5.58 -10.55
C LEU A 121 -11.33 6.10 -11.10
N CYS A 122 -12.44 5.38 -10.90
CA CYS A 122 -13.80 5.86 -11.21
C CYS A 122 -14.13 7.13 -10.45
N TYR A 123 -13.84 7.16 -9.15
CA TYR A 123 -14.09 8.34 -8.32
C TYR A 123 -13.33 9.58 -8.83
N PHE A 124 -12.02 9.45 -9.07
CA PHE A 124 -11.22 10.57 -9.57
C PHE A 124 -11.55 10.95 -11.02
N SER A 125 -11.89 9.98 -11.87
CA SER A 125 -12.37 10.23 -13.23
C SER A 125 -13.69 11.00 -13.24
N SER A 126 -14.63 10.65 -12.36
CA SER A 126 -15.90 11.38 -12.20
C SER A 126 -15.72 12.82 -11.72
N LEU A 127 -14.63 13.12 -11.01
CA LEU A 127 -14.27 14.47 -10.61
C LEU A 127 -13.52 15.25 -11.71
N GLY A 128 -13.32 14.63 -12.88
CA GLY A 128 -12.66 15.24 -14.04
C GLY A 128 -11.13 15.24 -13.98
N TYR A 129 -10.51 14.50 -13.06
CA TYR A 129 -9.04 14.44 -12.97
C TYR A 129 -8.40 13.55 -14.03
N PHE A 130 -9.13 12.57 -14.56
CA PHE A 130 -8.62 11.60 -15.53
C PHE A 130 -9.55 11.46 -16.73
N GLN A 131 -8.97 11.31 -17.92
CA GLN A 131 -9.65 10.72 -19.06
C GLN A 131 -9.00 9.37 -19.33
N LEU A 132 -9.75 8.31 -19.05
CA LEU A 132 -9.25 6.94 -19.12
C LEU A 132 -10.03 6.18 -20.18
N ASP A 133 -9.32 5.47 -21.06
CA ASP A 133 -9.92 4.37 -21.79
C ASP A 133 -10.14 3.22 -20.80
N TRP A 134 -11.41 2.96 -20.48
CA TRP A 134 -11.82 1.98 -19.49
C TRP A 134 -11.38 0.56 -19.85
N THR A 135 -11.35 0.21 -21.14
CA THR A 135 -10.96 -1.14 -21.56
C THR A 135 -9.48 -1.38 -21.26
N MET A 136 -8.64 -0.43 -21.68
CA MET A 136 -7.20 -0.49 -21.43
C MET A 136 -6.87 -0.33 -19.94
N THR A 137 -7.61 0.51 -19.23
CA THR A 137 -7.44 0.74 -17.78
C THR A 137 -7.72 -0.54 -16.99
N LEU A 138 -8.81 -1.25 -17.28
CA LEU A 138 -9.12 -2.53 -16.63
C LEU A 138 -7.98 -3.54 -16.82
N GLN A 139 -7.46 -3.68 -18.03
CA GLN A 139 -6.35 -4.58 -18.32
C GLN A 139 -5.08 -4.19 -17.56
N ARG A 140 -4.73 -2.90 -17.57
CA ARG A 140 -3.55 -2.37 -16.87
C ARG A 140 -3.66 -2.56 -15.35
N VAL A 141 -4.80 -2.25 -14.75
CA VAL A 141 -5.02 -2.42 -13.30
C VAL A 141 -5.02 -3.90 -12.92
N ALA A 142 -5.58 -4.78 -13.75
CA ALA A 142 -5.50 -6.22 -13.54
C ALA A 142 -4.05 -6.70 -13.55
N LEU A 143 -3.24 -6.22 -14.49
CA LEU A 143 -1.81 -6.56 -14.56
C LEU A 143 -1.06 -6.05 -13.32
N VAL A 144 -1.27 -4.79 -12.92
CA VAL A 144 -0.66 -4.23 -11.70
C VAL A 144 -1.07 -5.04 -10.46
N SER A 145 -2.34 -5.37 -10.33
CA SER A 145 -2.85 -6.17 -9.20
C SER A 145 -2.25 -7.57 -9.17
N LEU A 146 -2.05 -8.19 -10.35
CA LEU A 146 -1.39 -9.49 -10.47
C LEU A 146 0.06 -9.42 -10.03
N VAL A 147 0.82 -8.44 -10.52
CA VAL A 147 2.23 -8.26 -10.14
C VAL A 147 2.37 -8.01 -8.64
N ALA A 148 1.56 -7.13 -8.08
CA ALA A 148 1.55 -6.87 -6.65
C ALA A 148 1.20 -8.11 -5.82
N THR A 149 0.26 -8.93 -6.29
CA THR A 149 -0.11 -10.20 -5.65
C THR A 149 1.02 -11.21 -5.69
N VAL A 150 1.73 -11.31 -6.82
CA VAL A 150 2.91 -12.17 -6.92
C VAL A 150 4.01 -11.69 -5.98
N VAL A 151 4.27 -10.38 -5.92
CA VAL A 151 5.27 -9.81 -5.02
C VAL A 151 4.89 -10.05 -3.55
N GLU A 152 3.62 -9.91 -3.19
CA GLU A 152 3.08 -10.23 -1.86
C GLU A 152 3.21 -11.72 -1.52
N SER A 153 3.08 -12.60 -2.50
CA SER A 153 3.10 -14.05 -2.27
C SER A 153 4.52 -14.58 -2.04
N LEU A 154 5.54 -13.90 -2.58
CA LEU A 154 6.95 -14.31 -2.49
C LEU A 154 7.47 -14.30 -1.05
N PRO A 155 8.41 -15.20 -0.69
CA PRO A 155 9.02 -15.25 0.64
C PRO A 155 10.10 -14.16 0.83
N ILE A 156 9.85 -12.94 0.34
CA ILE A 156 10.76 -11.80 0.43
C ILE A 156 10.55 -10.96 1.69
N THR A 157 9.45 -11.19 2.42
CA THR A 157 9.04 -10.44 3.62
C THR A 157 10.09 -10.46 4.74
N GLU A 158 11.03 -11.41 4.73
CA GLU A 158 12.13 -11.45 5.71
C GLU A 158 13.23 -10.41 5.44
N VAL A 159 13.37 -9.95 4.19
CA VAL A 159 14.40 -9.00 3.75
C VAL A 159 13.78 -7.63 3.46
N LEU A 160 12.58 -7.60 2.87
CA LEU A 160 11.84 -6.40 2.48
C LEU A 160 10.40 -6.51 2.97
N ASP A 161 9.99 -5.58 3.83
CA ASP A 161 8.63 -5.52 4.37
C ASP A 161 7.60 -5.40 3.22
N ASP A 162 6.47 -6.09 3.35
CA ASP A 162 5.39 -6.08 2.35
C ASP A 162 4.84 -4.64 2.14
N ASN A 163 4.91 -3.80 3.19
CA ASN A 163 4.58 -2.37 3.12
C ASN A 163 5.53 -1.52 2.26
N ILE A 164 6.63 -2.10 1.76
CA ILE A 164 7.52 -1.50 0.77
C ILE A 164 7.38 -2.22 -0.57
N SER A 165 7.48 -3.54 -0.57
CA SER A 165 7.57 -4.33 -1.81
C SER A 165 6.29 -4.22 -2.66
N VAL A 166 5.12 -4.28 -2.02
CA VAL A 166 3.81 -4.18 -2.68
C VAL A 166 3.59 -2.80 -3.31
N PRO A 167 3.69 -1.68 -2.57
CA PRO A 167 3.46 -0.37 -3.18
C PRO A 167 4.51 -0.02 -4.24
N LEU A 168 5.80 -0.36 -4.04
CA LEU A 168 6.83 -0.05 -5.03
C LEU A 168 6.65 -0.87 -6.32
N SER A 169 6.34 -2.16 -6.21
CA SER A 169 6.06 -2.99 -7.40
C SER A 169 4.81 -2.50 -8.13
N SER A 170 3.75 -2.16 -7.40
CA SER A 170 2.53 -1.59 -7.95
C SER A 170 2.82 -0.27 -8.67
N MET A 171 3.63 0.59 -8.05
CA MET A 171 4.03 1.89 -8.59
C MET A 171 4.86 1.77 -9.85
N LEU A 172 5.88 0.90 -9.85
CA LEU A 172 6.69 0.65 -11.04
C LEU A 172 5.85 0.10 -12.19
N MET A 173 4.97 -0.87 -11.90
CA MET A 173 4.12 -1.49 -12.90
C MET A 173 3.06 -0.53 -13.44
N ALA A 174 2.47 0.29 -12.57
CA ALA A 174 1.50 1.30 -12.97
C ALA A 174 2.19 2.47 -13.68
N PHE A 175 3.40 2.85 -13.30
CA PHE A 175 4.19 3.84 -14.02
C PHE A 175 4.56 3.35 -15.42
N TRP A 176 4.97 2.10 -15.58
CA TRP A 176 5.25 1.53 -16.89
C TRP A 176 3.97 1.39 -17.74
N SER A 177 2.85 1.04 -17.11
CA SER A 177 1.58 0.81 -17.81
C SER A 177 0.86 2.10 -18.20
N PHE A 178 0.90 3.14 -17.36
CA PHE A 178 0.18 4.41 -17.54
C PHE A 178 1.10 5.60 -17.85
N GLY A 179 2.42 5.43 -17.69
CA GLY A 179 3.41 6.42 -18.08
C GLY A 179 3.42 6.58 -19.59
N TYR A 180 3.38 7.83 -20.02
CA TYR A 180 3.46 8.25 -21.41
C TYR A 180 4.85 7.97 -22.01
#